data_AF-A0A812PE95-F1
#
_entry.id   AF-A0A812PE95-F1
#
_cell.length_a   1.000
_cell.length_b   1.000
_cell.length_c   1.000
_cell.angle_alpha   90.00
_cell.angle_beta   90.00
_cell.angle_gamma   90.00
#
_symmetry.space_group_name_H-M   'P 1'
#
loop_
_entity.id
_entity.type
_entity.pdbx_description
1 polymer ?
#
loop_
_entity_poly.entity_id
_entity_poly.type
_entity_poly.pdbx_seq_one_letter_code
_entity_poly.pdbx_strand_id
1 'polypeptide(L)'
;MDLDADLIEAAEANYSCEMDTLKGAVEFRREDILSCPLKRGAEAMPERFDVVLCLSVTKWVHFAHGDTGIHNLFKRCFKRTRPGGFFVLEPQGWSSYKKKRHITRAIRDTVASINIRPEAWV
;
A
#
# COMPACT_ATOMS: atom_id res chain seq x y z
N MET A 1 0.31 5.17 -6.30
CA MET A 1 -0.83 4.27 -6.55
C MET A 1 -1.71 4.27 -5.33
N ASP A 2 -3.03 4.20 -5.51
CA ASP A 2 -4.01 4.13 -4.43
C ASP A 2 -5.25 3.36 -4.89
N LEU A 3 -6.01 2.80 -3.95
CA LEU A 3 -7.28 2.12 -4.23
C LEU A 3 -8.44 3.13 -4.38
N ASP A 4 -8.34 4.26 -3.68
CA ASP A 4 -9.36 5.30 -3.63
C ASP A 4 -9.26 6.23 -4.84
N ALA A 5 -10.36 6.34 -5.59
CA ALA A 5 -10.43 7.17 -6.79
C ALA A 5 -10.31 8.66 -6.45
N ASP A 6 -10.97 9.07 -5.36
CA ASP A 6 -11.07 10.48 -4.98
C ASP A 6 -9.68 11.00 -4.57
N LEU A 7 -8.86 10.15 -3.95
CA LEU A 7 -7.47 10.48 -3.59
C LEU A 7 -6.58 10.61 -4.83
N ILE A 8 -6.78 9.76 -5.85
CA ILE A 8 -6.05 9.85 -7.11
C ILE A 8 -6.41 11.14 -7.85
N GLU A 9 -7.70 11.44 -7.99
CA GLU A 9 -8.19 12.65 -8.65
C GLU A 9 -7.71 13.93 -7.95
N ALA A 10 -7.75 13.95 -6.61
CA ALA A 10 -7.23 15.07 -5.82
C ALA A 10 -5.71 15.24 -6.01
N ALA A 11 -4.95 14.15 -6.08
CA ALA A 11 -3.50 14.21 -6.29
C ALA A 11 -3.14 14.71 -7.70
N GLU A 12 -3.85 14.26 -8.73
CA GLU A 12 -3.69 14.72 -10.11
C GLU A 12 -4.02 16.22 -10.24
N ALA A 13 -5.11 16.67 -9.61
CA ALA A 13 -5.50 18.08 -9.61
C ALA A 13 -4.43 18.96 -8.96
N ASN A 14 -3.94 18.57 -7.78
CA ASN A 14 -2.88 19.31 -7.07
C ASN A 14 -1.56 19.33 -7.86
N TYR A 15 -1.21 18.21 -8.50
CA TYR A 15 -0.01 18.12 -9.32
C TYR A 15 -0.06 19.04 -10.55
N SER A 16 -1.23 19.11 -11.22
CA SER A 16 -1.41 19.95 -12.41
C SER A 16 -1.30 21.45 -12.14
N CYS A 17 -1.50 21.87 -10.88
CA CYS A 17 -1.49 23.27 -10.47
C CYS A 17 -0.08 23.80 -10.17
N GLU A 18 0.85 22.96 -9.70
CA GLU A 18 2.10 23.43 -9.08
C GLU A 18 3.39 23.12 -9.86
N MET A 19 3.41 22.16 -10.81
CA MET A 19 4.69 21.61 -11.31
C MET A 19 4.73 21.28 -12.82
N ASP A 20 4.85 22.29 -13.68
CA ASP A 20 5.04 22.09 -15.14
C ASP A 20 6.40 21.47 -15.50
N THR A 21 7.43 21.63 -14.65
CA THR A 21 8.80 21.11 -14.89
C THR A 21 8.98 19.62 -14.62
N LEU A 22 8.04 18.96 -13.94
CA LEU A 22 8.09 17.52 -13.67
C LEU A 22 7.18 16.70 -14.57
N LYS A 23 6.54 17.33 -15.55
CA LYS A 23 5.57 16.67 -16.44
C LYS A 23 6.14 15.38 -17.04
N GLY A 24 5.53 14.24 -16.72
CA GLY A 24 5.99 12.89 -17.10
C GLY A 24 6.88 12.16 -16.09
N ALA A 25 7.34 12.81 -15.02
CA ALA A 25 8.12 12.19 -13.95
C ALA A 25 7.24 11.51 -12.87
N VAL A 26 5.97 11.89 -12.78
CA VAL A 26 5.00 11.36 -11.81
C VAL A 26 3.89 10.62 -12.55
N GLU A 27 3.57 9.41 -12.09
CA GLU A 27 2.47 8.59 -12.59
C GLU A 27 1.52 8.27 -11.41
N PHE A 28 0.26 8.66 -11.55
CA PHE A 28 -0.80 8.27 -10.63
C PHE A 28 -1.49 7.02 -11.16
N ARG A 29 -1.78 6.07 -10.27
CA ARG A 29 -2.40 4.78 -10.62
C ARG A 29 -3.46 4.42 -9.61
N ARG A 30 -4.69 4.28 -10.08
CA ARG A 30 -5.80 3.72 -9.29
C ARG A 30 -5.72 2.19 -9.32
N GLU A 31 -5.05 1.60 -8.36
CA GLU A 31 -4.78 0.16 -8.31
C GLU A 31 -4.74 -0.37 -6.87
N ASP A 32 -5.24 -1.58 -6.67
CA ASP A 32 -4.98 -2.36 -5.47
C ASP A 32 -3.60 -3.03 -5.56
N ILE A 33 -2.68 -2.63 -4.68
CA ILE A 33 -1.33 -3.20 -4.60
C ILE A 33 -1.31 -4.74 -4.43
N LEU A 34 -2.34 -5.32 -3.79
CA LEU A 34 -2.42 -6.75 -3.51
C LEU A 34 -2.79 -7.56 -4.75
N SER A 35 -3.50 -6.97 -5.70
CA SER A 35 -4.01 -7.65 -6.91
C SER A 35 -3.37 -7.14 -8.22
N CYS A 36 -2.80 -5.94 -8.25
CA CYS A 36 -2.27 -5.34 -9.47
C CYS A 36 -1.20 -6.21 -10.16
N PRO A 37 -1.09 -6.23 -11.50
CA PRO A 37 -0.14 -7.10 -12.18
C PRO A 37 1.31 -6.84 -11.78
N LEU A 38 2.10 -7.90 -11.60
CA LEU A 38 3.56 -7.80 -11.61
C LEU A 38 4.03 -8.16 -13.00
N LYS A 39 4.67 -7.22 -13.71
CA LYS A 39 5.32 -7.51 -15.00
C LYS A 39 6.33 -8.65 -14.79
N ARG A 40 6.16 -9.77 -15.49
CA ARG A 40 6.94 -11.01 -15.38
C ARG A 40 7.25 -11.55 -16.78
N GLY A 41 8.43 -12.11 -16.99
CA GLY A 41 8.85 -12.76 -18.25
C GLY A 41 10.14 -12.16 -18.83
N ALA A 42 10.74 -12.85 -19.81
CA ALA A 42 11.96 -12.40 -20.51
C ALA A 42 11.73 -11.12 -21.36
N GLU A 43 10.49 -10.90 -21.78
CA GLU A 43 10.08 -9.82 -22.69
C GLU A 43 9.59 -8.55 -21.96
N ALA A 44 9.36 -8.60 -20.64
CA ALA A 44 8.84 -7.48 -19.86
C ALA A 44 9.73 -7.20 -18.65
N MET A 45 10.45 -6.08 -18.70
CA MET A 45 11.24 -5.60 -17.56
C MET A 45 10.32 -5.42 -16.34
N PRO A 46 10.56 -6.13 -15.22
CA PRO A 46 9.76 -5.98 -14.02
C PRO A 46 9.86 -4.54 -13.52
N GLU A 47 8.71 -3.93 -13.25
CA GLU A 47 8.66 -2.63 -12.62
C GLU A 47 9.27 -2.72 -11.21
N ARG A 48 10.38 -2.01 -11.01
CA ARG A 48 11.09 -1.95 -9.74
C ARG A 48 11.54 -0.52 -9.46
N PHE A 49 11.58 -0.17 -8.18
CA PHE A 49 11.88 1.15 -7.66
C PHE A 49 13.07 1.08 -6.71
N ASP A 50 13.85 2.16 -6.68
CA ASP A 50 14.93 2.35 -5.71
C ASP A 50 14.38 2.56 -4.29
N VAL A 51 13.21 3.19 -4.18
CA VAL A 51 12.49 3.40 -2.92
C VAL A 51 11.02 3.03 -3.10
N VAL A 52 10.49 2.22 -2.19
CA VAL A 52 9.05 1.92 -2.08
C VAL A 52 8.53 2.49 -0.76
N LEU A 53 7.56 3.41 -0.87
CA LEU A 53 6.89 4.00 0.28
C LEU A 53 5.55 3.29 0.53
N CYS A 54 5.32 2.85 1.76
CA CYS A 54 4.09 2.21 2.21
C CYS A 54 3.56 2.97 3.42
N LEU A 55 2.81 4.03 3.15
CA LEU A 55 2.46 5.03 4.14
C LEU A 55 0.99 4.91 4.53
N SER A 56 0.71 4.70 5.80
CA SER A 56 -0.66 4.70 6.33
C SER A 56 -1.65 3.74 5.64
N VAL A 57 -1.16 2.64 5.05
CA VAL A 57 -2.01 1.63 4.37
C VAL A 57 -2.17 0.31 5.13
N THR A 58 -1.25 -0.05 6.02
CA THR A 58 -1.20 -1.41 6.61
C THR A 58 -2.48 -1.76 7.36
N LYS A 59 -3.04 -0.83 8.15
CA LYS A 59 -4.30 -1.05 8.87
C LYS A 59 -5.47 -1.44 7.96
N TRP A 60 -5.60 -0.80 6.81
CA TRP A 60 -6.71 -1.06 5.89
C TRP A 60 -6.55 -2.41 5.21
N VAL A 61 -5.32 -2.78 4.84
CA VAL A 61 -4.99 -4.13 4.36
C VAL A 61 -5.28 -5.18 5.44
N HIS A 62 -4.90 -4.91 6.69
CA HIS A 62 -5.09 -5.83 7.81
C HIS A 62 -6.58 -6.03 8.12
N PHE A 63 -7.38 -4.96 8.04
CA PHE A 63 -8.84 -5.01 8.20
C PHE A 63 -9.52 -5.84 7.12
N ALA A 64 -9.06 -5.73 5.87
CA ALA A 64 -9.66 -6.43 4.74
C ALA A 64 -9.22 -7.89 4.62
N HIS A 65 -7.96 -8.19 4.96
CA HIS A 65 -7.32 -9.46 4.58
C HIS A 65 -6.56 -10.16 5.72
N GLY A 66 -6.62 -9.64 6.95
CA GLY A 66 -5.93 -10.22 8.10
C GLY A 66 -4.41 -10.30 7.91
N ASP A 67 -3.76 -11.17 8.69
CA ASP A 67 -2.30 -11.33 8.68
C ASP A 67 -1.77 -11.74 7.29
N THR A 68 -2.55 -12.54 6.55
CA THR A 68 -2.24 -12.92 5.16
C THR A 68 -2.13 -11.71 4.24
N GLY A 69 -2.99 -10.71 4.42
CA GLY A 69 -2.93 -9.44 3.70
C GLY A 69 -1.61 -8.71 3.89
N ILE A 70 -1.18 -8.57 5.14
CA ILE A 70 0.08 -7.90 5.49
C ILE A 70 1.28 -8.63 4.88
N HIS A 71 1.30 -9.95 4.99
CA HIS A 71 2.36 -10.75 4.38
C HIS A 71 2.41 -10.62 2.86
N ASN A 72 1.25 -10.60 2.20
CA ASN A 72 1.17 -10.39 0.76
C ASN A 72 1.59 -8.97 0.35
N LEU A 73 1.21 -7.95 1.13
CA LEU A 73 1.64 -6.56 0.94
C LEU A 73 3.16 -6.46 0.98
N PHE A 74 3.80 -6.98 2.03
CA PHE A 74 5.27 -6.92 2.15
C PHE A 74 5.97 -7.71 1.04
N LYS A 75 5.43 -8.87 0.64
CA LYS A 75 5.93 -9.60 -0.54
C LYS A 75 5.84 -8.78 -1.82
N ARG A 76 4.76 -8.02 -2.02
CA ARG A 76 4.55 -7.14 -3.18
C ARG A 76 5.53 -5.98 -3.16
N CYS A 77 5.70 -5.31 -2.03
CA CYS A 77 6.66 -4.22 -1.84
C CYS A 77 8.09 -4.69 -2.07
N PHE A 78 8.49 -5.82 -1.48
CA PHE A 78 9.80 -6.43 -1.70
C PHE A 78 10.06 -6.73 -3.18
N LYS A 79 9.09 -7.34 -3.88
CA LYS A 79 9.22 -7.64 -5.31
C LYS A 79 9.32 -6.38 -6.19
N ARG A 80 8.80 -5.25 -5.73
CA ARG A 80 8.89 -3.94 -6.41
C ARG A 80 10.11 -3.13 -5.98
N THR A 81 10.85 -3.57 -4.97
CA THR A 81 12.09 -2.92 -4.56
C THR A 81 13.24 -3.52 -5.36
N ARG A 82 14.15 -2.67 -5.87
CA ARG A 82 15.39 -3.14 -6.51
C ARG A 82 16.33 -3.74 -5.46
N PRO A 83 17.22 -4.68 -5.83
CA PRO A 83 18.32 -5.06 -4.95
C PRO A 83 19.10 -3.82 -4.49
N GLY A 84 19.29 -3.66 -3.19
CA GLY A 84 19.93 -2.46 -2.59
C GLY A 84 19.01 -1.25 -2.43
N GLY A 85 17.75 -1.33 -2.85
CA GLY A 85 16.75 -0.28 -2.62
C GLY A 85 16.17 -0.29 -1.21
N PHE A 86 15.36 0.73 -0.90
CA PHE A 86 14.76 0.95 0.41
C PHE A 86 13.26 0.72 0.41
N PHE A 87 12.78 0.06 1.47
CA PHE A 87 11.36 -0.02 1.79
C PHE A 87 11.09 0.80 3.04
N VAL A 88 10.26 1.84 2.91
CA VAL A 88 9.88 2.73 4.01
C VAL A 88 8.44 2.48 4.39
N LEU A 89 8.23 2.09 5.64
CA LEU A 89 6.93 1.72 6.18
C LEU A 89 6.49 2.75 7.22
N GLU A 90 5.29 3.29 7.08
CA GLU A 90 4.60 4.05 8.13
C GLU A 90 3.36 3.26 8.59
N PRO A 91 3.49 2.44 9.64
CA PRO A 91 2.41 1.61 10.16
C PRO A 91 1.53 2.41 11.13
N GLN A 92 0.22 2.14 11.16
CA GLN A 92 -0.61 2.64 12.26
C GLN A 92 -0.56 1.69 13.46
N GLY A 93 -0.43 2.24 14.67
CA GLY A 93 -0.39 1.45 15.90
C GLY A 93 -1.72 0.78 16.26
N TRP A 94 -1.66 -0.29 17.07
CA TRP A 94 -2.82 -1.12 17.42
C TRP A 94 -3.98 -0.36 18.09
N SER A 95 -3.68 0.73 18.81
CA SER A 95 -4.71 1.59 19.40
C SER A 95 -5.69 2.16 18.37
N SER A 96 -5.22 2.44 17.15
CA SER A 96 -6.04 2.92 16.04
C SER A 96 -6.99 1.85 15.48
N TYR A 97 -6.62 0.57 15.57
CA TYR A 97 -7.43 -0.57 15.14
C TYR A 97 -8.67 -0.66 16.01
N LYS A 98 -8.48 -0.55 17.34
CA LYS A 98 -9.58 -0.58 18.30
C LYS A 98 -10.62 0.50 18.01
N LYS A 99 -10.22 1.71 17.61
CA LYS A 99 -11.15 2.81 17.31
C LYS A 99 -11.99 2.57 16.05
N LYS A 100 -11.45 1.85 15.06
CA LYS A 100 -12.06 1.69 13.72
C LYS A 100 -12.56 0.27 13.41
N ARG A 101 -12.39 -0.70 14.31
CA ARG A 101 -12.86 -2.09 14.14
C ARG A 101 -14.39 -2.24 14.00
N HIS A 102 -15.16 -1.20 14.32
CA HIS A 102 -16.62 -1.24 14.31
C HIS A 102 -17.25 -0.73 13.00
N ILE A 103 -16.45 -0.39 11.98
CA ILE A 103 -16.95 0.09 10.68
C ILE A 103 -17.91 -0.94 10.05
N THR A 104 -17.53 -2.23 10.02
CA THR A 104 -18.40 -3.32 9.58
C THR A 104 -18.25 -4.54 10.49
N ARG A 105 -19.22 -5.46 10.44
CA ARG A 105 -19.10 -6.77 11.11
C ARG A 105 -17.91 -7.56 10.58
N ALA A 106 -17.70 -7.60 9.27
CA ALA A 106 -16.57 -8.30 8.65
C ALA A 106 -15.22 -7.78 9.17
N ILE A 107 -15.03 -6.46 9.23
CA ILE A 107 -13.80 -5.86 9.79
C ILE A 107 -13.62 -6.26 11.25
N ARG A 108 -14.69 -6.25 12.04
CA ARG A 108 -14.62 -6.66 13.46
C ARG A 108 -14.16 -8.11 13.60
N ASP A 109 -14.71 -9.00 12.78
CA ASP A 109 -14.39 -10.43 12.80
C ASP A 109 -12.94 -10.67 12.34
N THR A 110 -12.48 -9.98 11.29
CA THR A 110 -11.07 -10.00 10.87
C THR A 110 -10.15 -9.46 11.96
N VAL A 111 -10.47 -8.32 12.57
CA VAL A 111 -9.64 -7.73 13.63
C VAL A 111 -9.54 -8.65 14.85
N ALA A 112 -10.60 -9.39 15.16
CA ALA A 112 -10.59 -10.38 16.24
C ALA A 112 -9.72 -11.60 15.93
N SER A 113 -9.47 -11.92 14.65
CA SER A 113 -8.63 -13.04 14.22
C SER A 113 -7.16 -12.68 13.94
N ILE A 114 -6.79 -11.40 14.09
CA ILE A 114 -5.41 -10.92 13.95
C ILE A 114 -4.52 -11.52 15.05
N ASN A 115 -3.47 -12.23 14.65
CA ASN A 115 -2.48 -12.82 15.57
C ASN A 115 -1.21 -11.98 15.65
N ILE A 116 -0.82 -11.37 14.52
CA ILE A 116 0.40 -10.59 14.43
C ILE A 116 0.00 -9.12 14.40
N ARG A 117 0.50 -8.33 15.35
CA ARG A 117 0.13 -6.90 15.47
C ARG A 117 1.21 -6.02 14.84
N PRO A 118 0.91 -4.72 14.59
CA PRO A 118 1.88 -3.77 14.06
C PRO A 118 3.25 -3.82 14.74
N GLU A 119 3.28 -3.97 16.06
CA GLU A 119 4.53 -3.96 16.84
C GLU A 119 5.46 -5.15 16.55
N ALA A 120 4.99 -6.19 15.84
CA ALA A 120 5.78 -7.37 15.52
C ALA A 120 6.50 -7.32 14.16
N TRP A 121 6.23 -6.32 13.32
CA TRP A 121 6.82 -6.18 11.98
C TRP A 121 7.29 -4.77 11.64
N VAL A 122 7.49 -3.95 12.68
CA VAL A 122 7.98 -2.59 12.61
C VAL A 122 9.31 -2.53 13.33
#